data_AF-A0A183TKS2-F1
#
_entry.id   AF-A0A183TKS2-F1
#
_cell.length_a   1.000
_cell.length_b   1.000
_cell.length_c   1.000
_cell.angle_alpha   90.00
_cell.angle_beta   90.00
_cell.angle_gamma   90.00
#
_symmetry.space_group_name_H-M   'P 1'
#
loop_
_entity.id
_entity.type
_entity.pdbx_description
1 polymer ?
#
loop_
_entity_poly.entity_id
_entity_poly.type
_entity_poly.pdbx_seq_one_letter_code
_entity_poly.pdbx_strand_id
1 'polypeptide(L)'
;LDIYCPVQWEYGRLNLLYTVVSKRKILKLVSAGIVADWDDPRLFTLTALRRRGFPPEAVNKFCELIGVTMSQTVLDPIVLEACVRDHLNKHAPRVMCVQEPLRLTIENWNEICDKPVIEASLTPVHFVNATATPLAALRHRLLPAKVSPTKNCQISNLLLNHLAR
;
A
#
# COMPACT_ATOMS: atom_id res chain seq x y z
N LEU A 1 -19.65 29.74 38.67
CA LEU A 1 -19.08 30.67 37.67
C LEU A 1 -20.14 31.22 36.71
N ASP A 2 -21.44 30.86 36.82
CA ASP A 2 -22.52 31.30 35.91
C ASP A 2 -22.15 31.27 34.41
N ILE A 3 -21.40 30.23 34.03
CA ILE A 3 -20.99 29.97 32.66
C ILE A 3 -21.84 28.85 32.08
N TYR A 4 -22.06 28.93 30.78
CA TYR A 4 -22.68 27.86 30.01
C TYR A 4 -22.00 26.51 30.27
N CYS A 5 -22.79 25.50 30.65
CA CYS A 5 -22.33 24.14 30.89
C CYS A 5 -22.50 23.30 29.61
N PRO A 6 -21.41 22.91 28.92
CA PRO A 6 -21.50 22.09 27.72
C PRO A 6 -21.90 20.66 28.06
N VAL A 7 -22.56 19.99 27.11
CA VAL A 7 -22.86 18.56 27.23
C VAL A 7 -21.64 17.76 26.84
N GLN A 8 -21.11 16.97 27.78
CA GLN A 8 -19.99 16.06 27.55
C GLN A 8 -20.51 14.70 27.13
N TRP A 9 -19.98 14.19 26.01
CA TRP A 9 -20.19 12.83 25.56
C TRP A 9 -18.86 12.09 25.59
N GLU A 10 -18.88 10.88 26.13
CA GLU A 10 -17.73 9.99 26.17
C GLU A 10 -18.00 8.80 25.25
N TYR A 11 -16.93 8.23 24.71
CA TYR A 11 -16.99 7.06 23.87
C TYR A 11 -15.84 6.11 24.24
N GLY A 12 -16.06 4.83 23.94
CA GLY A 12 -15.10 3.76 24.16
C GLY A 12 -13.80 4.00 23.40
N ARG A 13 -12.67 3.73 24.07
CA ARG A 13 -11.36 3.77 23.40
C ARG A 13 -11.20 2.56 22.49
N LEU A 14 -10.59 2.79 21.33
CA LEU A 14 -10.15 1.75 20.41
C LEU A 14 -8.69 1.42 20.67
N ASN A 15 -8.40 0.16 20.99
CA ASN A 15 -7.04 -0.36 21.13
C ASN A 15 -6.83 -1.53 20.17
N LEU A 16 -5.63 -1.63 19.60
CA LEU A 16 -5.24 -2.74 18.74
C LEU A 16 -4.33 -3.72 19.49
N LEU A 17 -4.63 -5.01 19.40
CA LEU A 17 -3.77 -6.10 19.89
C LEU A 17 -2.43 -6.09 19.17
N TYR A 18 -1.39 -6.57 19.86
CA TYR A 18 -0.02 -6.64 19.34
C TYR A 18 0.63 -5.30 18.99
N THR A 19 0.01 -4.17 19.38
CA THR A 19 0.54 -2.84 19.11
C THR A 19 1.00 -2.14 20.38
N VAL A 20 2.02 -1.28 20.23
CA VAL A 20 2.49 -0.40 21.30
C VAL A 20 2.39 1.03 20.82
N VAL A 21 1.40 1.77 21.34
CA VAL A 21 1.12 3.16 20.93
C VAL A 21 1.68 4.21 21.89
N SER A 22 2.14 3.81 23.07
CA SER A 22 2.61 4.76 24.09
C SER A 22 3.92 5.43 23.68
N LYS A 23 3.94 6.77 23.66
CA LYS A 23 5.09 7.62 23.26
C LYS A 23 6.41 7.17 23.88
N ARG A 24 6.41 6.93 25.19
CA ARG A 24 7.61 6.52 25.95
C ARG A 24 8.16 5.16 25.52
N LYS A 25 7.30 4.20 25.15
CA LYS A 25 7.74 2.86 24.71
C LYS A 25 8.25 2.91 23.28
N ILE A 26 7.62 3.67 22.39
CA ILE A 26 8.12 3.86 21.02
C ILE A 26 9.51 4.53 21.04
N LEU A 27 9.71 5.57 21.87
CA LEU A 27 11.04 6.18 22.05
C LEU A 27 12.10 5.16 22.47
N LYS A 28 11.76 4.23 23.37
CA LYS A 28 12.68 3.16 23.78
C LYS A 28 13.03 2.24 22.61
N LEU A 29 12.05 1.87 21.78
CA LEU A 29 12.27 1.02 20.60
C LEU A 29 13.17 1.71 19.56
N VAL A 30 12.97 3.01 19.34
CA VAL A 30 13.81 3.82 18.44
C VAL A 30 15.23 3.96 19.02
N SER A 31 15.37 4.26 20.31
CA SER A 31 16.70 4.36 20.95
C SER A 31 17.47 3.04 20.97
N ALA A 32 16.76 1.91 20.99
CA ALA A 32 17.35 0.57 20.90
C ALA A 32 17.66 0.13 19.46
N GLY A 33 17.29 0.93 18.45
CA GLY A 33 17.53 0.62 17.02
C GLY A 33 16.69 -0.54 16.46
N ILE A 34 15.64 -0.98 17.17
CA ILE A 34 14.74 -2.04 16.70
C ILE A 34 13.84 -1.54 15.56
N VAL A 35 13.53 -0.25 15.60
CA VAL A 35 12.65 0.46 14.69
C VAL A 35 13.42 1.67 14.17
N ALA A 36 13.29 1.97 12.87
CA ALA A 36 14.08 3.04 12.26
C ALA A 36 13.72 4.43 12.81
N ASP A 37 12.42 4.74 12.89
CA ASP A 37 11.88 6.00 13.40
C ASP A 37 10.37 5.86 13.73
N TRP A 38 9.70 6.94 14.12
CA TRP A 38 8.28 7.01 14.44
C TRP A 38 7.32 6.67 13.30
N ASP A 39 7.81 6.75 12.06
CA ASP A 39 7.07 6.47 10.84
C ASP A 39 7.37 5.08 10.27
N ASP A 40 8.14 4.24 10.99
CA ASP A 40 8.45 2.89 10.55
C ASP A 40 7.17 2.07 10.32
N PRO A 41 6.98 1.43 9.14
CA PRO A 41 5.79 0.64 8.79
C PRO A 41 5.41 -0.47 9.77
N ARG A 42 6.30 -0.87 10.68
CA ARG A 42 6.03 -1.86 11.73
C ARG A 42 5.20 -1.30 12.88
N LEU A 43 5.19 0.02 13.07
CA LEU A 43 4.38 0.69 14.07
C LEU A 43 2.96 0.94 13.56
N PHE A 44 2.03 1.08 14.51
CA PHE A 44 0.62 1.40 14.24
C PHE A 44 0.29 2.87 14.55
N THR A 45 1.28 3.76 14.40
CA THR A 45 1.03 5.21 14.40
C THR A 45 0.40 5.61 13.07
N LEU A 46 -0.39 6.70 13.03
CA LEU A 46 -1.01 7.14 11.77
C LEU A 46 0.04 7.46 10.68
N THR A 47 1.19 8.01 11.08
CA THR A 47 2.32 8.26 10.17
C THR A 47 2.94 6.98 9.63
N ALA A 48 3.11 5.96 10.49
CA ALA A 48 3.60 4.66 10.07
C ALA A 48 2.62 3.94 9.12
N LEU A 49 1.32 3.98 9.40
CA LEU A 49 0.30 3.40 8.52
C LEU A 49 0.31 4.08 7.15
N ARG A 50 0.49 5.40 7.11
CA ARG A 50 0.66 6.15 5.85
C ARG A 50 1.89 5.69 5.09
N ARG A 51 3.05 5.55 5.76
CA ARG A 51 4.29 5.06 5.12
C ARG A 51 4.21 3.59 4.68
N ARG A 52 3.42 2.78 5.39
CA ARG A 52 3.10 1.39 5.03
C ARG A 52 2.25 1.30 3.75
N GLY A 53 1.60 2.40 3.34
CA GLY A 53 0.77 2.47 2.13
C GLY A 53 -0.71 2.20 2.38
N PHE A 54 -1.20 2.46 3.60
CA PHE A 54 -2.62 2.29 3.91
C PHE A 54 -3.42 3.46 3.33
N PRO A 55 -4.45 3.21 2.50
CA PRO A 55 -5.30 4.26 1.97
C PRO A 55 -6.18 4.83 3.09
N PRO A 56 -6.37 6.16 3.16
CA PRO A 56 -7.19 6.79 4.21
C PRO A 56 -8.64 6.30 4.19
N GLU A 57 -9.17 5.97 3.02
CA GLU A 57 -10.52 5.42 2.85
C GLU A 57 -10.68 4.07 3.54
N ALA A 58 -9.64 3.24 3.59
CA ALA A 58 -9.70 1.97 4.30
C ALA A 58 -9.73 2.15 5.82
N VAL A 59 -9.01 3.15 6.34
CA VAL A 59 -9.02 3.49 7.77
C VAL A 59 -10.40 4.03 8.18
N ASN A 60 -11.02 4.87 7.35
CA ASN A 60 -12.37 5.38 7.61
C ASN A 60 -13.40 4.25 7.60
N LYS A 61 -13.34 3.35 6.60
CA LYS A 61 -14.19 2.16 6.54
C LYS A 61 -14.00 1.25 7.76
N PHE A 62 -12.77 1.11 8.24
CA PHE A 62 -12.50 0.37 9.46
C PHE A 62 -13.20 1.00 10.68
N CYS A 63 -13.13 2.32 10.84
CA CYS A 63 -13.87 3.03 11.90
C CYS A 63 -15.39 2.88 11.76
N GLU A 64 -15.93 2.91 10.54
CA GLU A 64 -17.35 2.66 10.26
C GLU A 64 -17.78 1.24 10.66
N LEU A 65 -16.94 0.24 10.40
CA LEU A 65 -17.22 -1.17 10.72
C LEU A 65 -17.24 -1.45 12.22
N ILE A 66 -16.36 -0.81 13.00
CA ILE A 66 -16.32 -0.98 14.46
C ILE A 66 -17.54 -0.32 15.11
N GLY A 67 -17.92 0.86 14.59
CA GLY A 67 -18.94 1.70 15.17
C GLY A 67 -18.51 2.37 16.48
N VAL A 68 -19.39 3.21 17.02
CA VAL A 68 -19.16 3.91 18.28
C VAL A 68 -19.93 3.19 19.39
N THR A 69 -19.20 2.77 20.42
CA THR A 69 -19.78 2.15 21.63
C THR A 69 -19.25 2.84 22.87
N MET A 70 -19.92 2.64 24.02
CA MET A 70 -19.47 3.19 25.31
C MET A 70 -18.33 2.36 25.93
N SER A 71 -18.17 1.11 25.49
CA SER A 71 -17.21 0.16 26.04
C SER A 71 -15.86 0.23 25.33
N GLN A 72 -14.78 -0.01 26.07
CA GLN A 72 -13.45 -0.12 25.45
C GLN A 72 -13.40 -1.35 24.55
N THR A 73 -12.93 -1.16 23.31
CA THR A 73 -12.85 -2.22 22.32
C THR A 73 -11.39 -2.53 22.02
N VAL A 74 -11.04 -3.80 22.10
CA VAL A 74 -9.71 -4.32 21.79
C VAL A 74 -9.83 -5.20 20.55
N LEU A 75 -9.17 -4.84 19.46
CA LEU A 75 -9.31 -5.52 18.17
C LEU A 75 -7.99 -6.03 17.64
N ASP A 76 -8.06 -7.11 16.86
CA ASP A 76 -6.92 -7.63 16.12
C ASP A 76 -6.65 -6.74 14.87
N PRO A 77 -5.39 -6.36 14.59
CA PRO A 77 -4.99 -5.70 13.36
C PRO A 77 -5.47 -6.37 12.05
N ILE A 78 -5.76 -7.67 12.07
CA ILE A 78 -6.28 -8.41 10.90
C ILE A 78 -7.52 -7.75 10.29
N VAL A 79 -8.41 -7.19 11.13
CA VAL A 79 -9.64 -6.53 10.64
C VAL A 79 -9.31 -5.28 9.83
N LEU A 80 -8.35 -4.47 10.31
CA LEU A 80 -7.87 -3.31 9.58
C LEU A 80 -7.21 -3.71 8.25
N GLU A 81 -6.40 -4.76 8.27
CA GLU A 81 -5.73 -5.27 7.06
C GLU A 81 -6.71 -5.83 6.02
N ALA A 82 -7.84 -6.41 6.46
CA ALA A 82 -8.92 -6.84 5.58
C ALA A 82 -9.53 -5.64 4.83
N CYS A 83 -9.86 -4.55 5.54
CA CYS A 83 -10.39 -3.33 4.92
C CYS A 83 -9.42 -2.73 3.89
N VAL A 84 -8.12 -2.76 4.19
CA VAL A 84 -7.07 -2.29 3.28
C VAL A 84 -6.99 -3.19 2.04
N ARG A 85 -7.02 -4.52 2.22
CA ARG A 85 -6.99 -5.47 1.10
C ARG A 85 -8.19 -5.26 0.16
N ASP A 86 -9.38 -5.06 0.69
CA ASP A 86 -10.60 -4.83 -0.10
C ASP A 86 -10.54 -3.55 -0.92
N HIS A 87 -9.95 -2.50 -0.35
CA HIS A 87 -9.73 -1.24 -1.07
C HIS A 87 -8.66 -1.41 -2.16
N LEU A 88 -7.49 -1.96 -1.82
CA LEU A 88 -6.39 -2.15 -2.76
C LEU A 88 -6.76 -3.11 -3.90
N ASN A 89 -7.63 -4.09 -3.66
CA ASN A 89 -8.09 -5.00 -4.70
C ASN A 89 -8.79 -4.28 -5.87
N LYS A 90 -9.45 -3.16 -5.59
CA LYS A 90 -10.22 -2.38 -6.59
C LYS A 90 -9.40 -1.27 -7.25
N HIS A 91 -8.48 -0.66 -6.50
CA HIS A 91 -7.77 0.55 -6.93
C HIS A 91 -6.31 0.30 -7.36
N ALA A 92 -5.65 -0.74 -6.86
CA ALA A 92 -4.23 -0.95 -7.14
C ALA A 92 -4.01 -1.56 -8.54
N PRO A 93 -3.15 -0.96 -9.38
CA PRO A 93 -2.78 -1.55 -10.66
C PRO A 93 -1.97 -2.83 -10.46
N ARG A 94 -2.19 -3.83 -11.32
CA ARG A 94 -1.48 -5.10 -11.27
C ARG A 94 -0.21 -5.03 -12.11
N VAL A 95 0.92 -5.28 -11.47
CA VAL A 95 2.24 -5.30 -12.11
C VAL A 95 2.97 -6.57 -11.70
N MET A 96 3.79 -7.12 -12.59
CA MET A 96 4.63 -8.29 -12.29
C MET A 96 5.97 -7.83 -11.74
N CYS A 97 6.36 -8.38 -10.60
CA CYS A 97 7.67 -8.16 -9.99
C CYS A 97 8.14 -9.49 -9.41
N VAL A 98 9.40 -9.84 -9.69
CA VAL A 98 10.07 -11.02 -9.12
C VAL A 98 11.14 -10.50 -8.17
N GLN A 99 11.05 -10.86 -6.89
CA GLN A 99 12.00 -10.40 -5.86
C GLN A 99 13.39 -11.00 -6.06
N GLU A 100 13.44 -12.31 -6.34
CA GLU A 100 14.68 -13.05 -6.59
C GLU A 100 14.67 -13.56 -8.04
N PRO A 101 15.19 -12.76 -9.00
CA PRO A 101 15.10 -13.09 -10.41
C PRO A 101 16.08 -14.21 -10.76
N LEU A 102 15.55 -15.28 -11.38
CA LEU A 102 16.35 -16.30 -12.04
C LEU A 102 16.41 -16.01 -13.54
N ARG A 103 17.61 -16.05 -14.11
CA ARG A 103 17.80 -15.85 -15.54
C ARG A 103 17.33 -17.10 -16.28
N LEU A 104 16.31 -16.94 -17.10
CA LEU A 104 15.79 -17.97 -17.99
C LEU A 104 16.15 -17.64 -19.43
N THR A 105 16.55 -18.66 -20.19
CA THR A 105 16.76 -18.58 -21.64
C THR A 105 15.74 -19.52 -22.28
N ILE A 106 14.93 -19.00 -23.20
CA ILE A 106 13.95 -19.79 -23.94
C ILE A 106 14.50 -20.01 -25.33
N GLU A 107 14.74 -21.27 -25.70
CA GLU A 107 15.35 -21.62 -26.99
C GLU A 107 14.32 -21.61 -28.14
N ASN A 108 13.06 -21.99 -27.87
CA ASN A 108 12.03 -22.19 -28.90
C ASN A 108 11.01 -21.04 -28.98
N TRP A 109 11.43 -19.79 -28.76
CA TRP A 109 10.50 -18.65 -28.74
C TRP A 109 9.75 -18.43 -30.07
N ASN A 110 10.46 -18.61 -31.19
CA ASN A 110 9.92 -18.37 -32.54
C ASN A 110 8.87 -19.40 -32.98
N GLU A 111 8.80 -20.57 -32.34
CA GLU A 111 7.78 -21.60 -32.64
C GLU A 111 6.49 -21.35 -31.86
N ILE A 112 6.56 -20.60 -30.75
CA ILE A 112 5.48 -20.48 -29.76
C ILE A 112 4.74 -19.16 -29.89
N CYS A 113 5.41 -18.06 -30.27
CA CYS A 113 4.79 -16.74 -30.32
C CYS A 113 5.28 -15.87 -31.49
N ASP A 114 4.37 -15.50 -32.38
CA ASP A 114 4.64 -14.61 -33.53
C ASP A 114 4.85 -13.14 -33.13
N LYS A 115 4.55 -12.75 -31.87
CA LYS A 115 4.60 -11.36 -31.39
C LYS A 115 5.65 -11.17 -30.29
N PRO A 116 6.52 -10.14 -30.39
CA PRO A 116 7.55 -9.86 -29.38
C PRO A 116 7.03 -9.09 -28.15
N VAL A 117 5.77 -8.62 -28.16
CA VAL A 117 5.18 -7.81 -27.09
C VAL A 117 3.88 -8.43 -26.63
N ILE A 118 3.78 -8.69 -25.32
CA ILE A 118 2.55 -9.14 -24.66
C ILE A 118 1.94 -7.93 -23.98
N GLU A 119 0.72 -7.55 -24.37
CA GLU A 119 -0.04 -6.53 -23.67
C GLU A 119 -0.69 -7.14 -22.44
N ALA A 120 -0.33 -6.64 -21.26
CA ALA A 120 -0.94 -7.02 -19.99
C ALA A 120 -1.88 -5.91 -19.53
N SER A 121 -3.12 -6.26 -19.18
CA SER A 121 -4.05 -5.34 -18.56
C SER A 121 -3.61 -5.03 -17.12
N LEU A 122 -3.54 -3.74 -16.79
CA LEU A 122 -3.16 -3.27 -15.45
C LEU A 122 -4.35 -3.32 -14.46
N THR A 123 -5.57 -3.56 -14.96
CA THR A 123 -6.81 -3.53 -14.18
C THR A 123 -7.08 -4.87 -13.48
N PRO A 124 -7.53 -4.86 -12.22
CA PRO A 124 -8.05 -6.06 -11.57
C PRO A 124 -9.24 -6.66 -12.33
N VAL A 125 -9.33 -7.99 -12.30
CA VAL A 125 -10.21 -8.89 -13.09
C VAL A 125 -11.73 -8.62 -13.03
N HIS A 126 -12.20 -7.61 -12.28
CA HIS A 126 -13.63 -7.30 -12.12
C HIS A 126 -14.20 -6.26 -13.10
N PHE A 127 -13.40 -5.67 -13.98
CA PHE A 127 -13.91 -4.80 -15.06
C PHE A 127 -13.85 -5.54 -16.40
N VAL A 128 -14.74 -6.51 -16.60
CA VAL A 128 -14.96 -7.11 -17.93
C VAL A 128 -15.90 -6.26 -18.79
N ASN A 129 -16.70 -5.36 -18.21
CA ASN A 129 -17.74 -4.60 -18.94
C ASN A 129 -17.69 -3.09 -18.70
N ALA A 130 -16.54 -2.44 -18.89
CA ALA A 130 -16.51 -1.00 -19.11
C ALA A 130 -15.71 -0.75 -20.39
N THR A 131 -16.43 -0.30 -21.41
CA THR A 131 -15.95 0.16 -22.71
C THR A 131 -14.55 0.74 -22.64
N ALA A 132 -13.68 0.23 -23.52
CA ALA A 132 -12.35 0.72 -23.84
C ALA A 132 -12.24 2.23 -23.62
N THR A 133 -11.62 2.63 -22.51
CA THR A 133 -11.10 3.99 -22.40
C THR A 133 -9.81 3.98 -23.22
N PRO A 134 -9.73 4.74 -24.33
CA PRO A 134 -8.59 4.65 -25.20
C PRO A 134 -7.34 5.09 -24.45
N LEU A 135 -6.27 4.37 -24.76
CA LEU A 135 -4.88 4.45 -24.30
C LEU A 135 -4.21 5.81 -24.60
N ALA A 136 -4.91 6.93 -24.41
CA ALA A 136 -4.47 8.28 -24.82
C ALA A 136 -3.99 9.14 -23.64
N ALA A 137 -4.34 8.82 -22.39
CA ALA A 137 -4.05 9.67 -21.23
C ALA A 137 -2.71 9.38 -20.52
N LEU A 138 -1.99 8.31 -20.87
CA LEU A 138 -0.69 7.95 -20.27
C LEU A 138 0.45 8.08 -21.28
N ARG A 139 0.53 9.21 -21.97
CA ARG A 139 1.77 9.63 -22.67
C ARG A 139 2.73 10.33 -21.71
N HIS A 140 3.15 9.65 -20.63
CA HIS A 140 4.40 10.00 -19.97
C HIS A 140 5.54 9.25 -20.65
N ARG A 141 6.04 9.87 -21.72
CA ARG A 141 7.41 9.84 -22.24
C ARG A 141 8.22 8.56 -21.92
N LEU A 142 7.80 7.41 -22.44
CA LEU A 142 8.68 6.26 -22.62
C LEU A 142 9.48 6.50 -23.91
N LEU A 143 10.71 6.98 -23.77
CA LEU A 143 11.68 6.98 -24.87
C LEU A 143 11.88 5.52 -25.34
N PRO A 144 12.05 5.28 -26.64
CA PRO A 144 12.30 3.94 -27.16
C PRO A 144 13.64 3.44 -26.62
N ALA A 145 13.59 2.47 -25.70
CA ALA A 145 14.78 1.78 -25.23
C ALA A 145 15.33 0.92 -26.39
N LYS A 146 16.38 1.41 -27.06
CA LYS A 146 17.24 0.57 -27.90
C LYS A 146 17.86 -0.50 -27.01
N VAL A 147 17.42 -1.75 -27.17
CA VAL A 147 18.00 -2.90 -26.48
C VAL A 147 19.33 -3.23 -27.16
N SER A 148 20.45 -2.81 -26.56
CA SER A 148 21.78 -3.34 -26.86
C SER A 148 22.16 -4.40 -25.83
N PRO A 149 22.77 -5.53 -26.21
CA PRO A 149 23.10 -6.59 -25.29
C PRO A 149 24.45 -6.31 -24.63
N THR A 150 24.49 -5.60 -23.50
CA THR A 150 25.68 -5.64 -22.63
C THR A 150 25.36 -5.29 -21.18
N LYS A 151 25.72 -6.23 -20.31
CA LYS A 151 26.21 -6.13 -18.92
C LYS A 151 25.59 -5.04 -18.02
N ASN A 152 24.97 -5.54 -16.94
CA ASN A 152 24.54 -4.82 -15.74
C ASN A 152 23.33 -3.89 -15.93
N CYS A 153 22.13 -4.48 -15.98
CA CYS A 153 20.89 -3.75 -15.69
C CYS A 153 20.85 -3.36 -14.21
N GLN A 154 21.47 -2.22 -13.88
CA GLN A 154 21.13 -1.45 -12.69
C GLN A 154 19.72 -0.86 -12.88
N ILE A 155 18.70 -1.62 -12.46
CA ILE A 155 17.39 -1.05 -12.11
C ILE A 155 17.37 -0.91 -10.58
N SER A 156 18.31 -0.15 -10.05
CA SER A 156 18.34 0.26 -8.65
C SER A 156 18.55 1.77 -8.60
N ASN A 157 17.42 2.51 -8.57
CA ASN A 157 17.25 3.83 -7.93
C ASN A 157 16.29 4.81 -8.62
N LEU A 158 15.72 4.52 -9.81
CA LEU A 158 14.88 5.51 -10.50
C LEU A 158 13.38 5.45 -10.18
N LEU A 159 12.87 4.34 -9.63
CA LEU A 159 11.45 4.21 -9.26
C LEU A 159 11.15 4.63 -7.80
N LEU A 160 12.15 4.68 -6.92
CA LEU A 160 11.93 5.04 -5.51
C LEU A 160 11.71 6.56 -5.30
N ASN A 161 12.20 7.42 -6.20
CA ASN A 161 12.08 8.87 -6.01
C ASN A 161 10.76 9.48 -6.50
N HIS A 162 9.96 8.74 -7.29
CA HIS A 162 8.71 9.29 -7.83
C HIS A 162 7.46 9.00 -6.99
N LEU A 163 7.57 8.06 -6.03
CA LEU A 163 6.51 7.73 -5.06
C LEU A 163 6.75 8.36 -3.67
N ALA A 164 7.81 9.16 -3.51
CA ALA A 164 8.21 9.81 -2.26
C ALA A 164 7.93 11.33 -2.23
N ARG A 165 6.85 11.78 -2.89
CA ARG A 165 6.26 13.12 -2.69
C ARG A 165 4.78 13.00 -2.40
#